data_AF-A0A955NSM5-F1
#
_entry.id   AF-A0A955NSM5-F1
#
_cell.length_a   1.000
_cell.length_b   1.000
_cell.length_c   1.000
_cell.angle_alpha   90.00
_cell.angle_beta   90.00
_cell.angle_gamma   90.00
#
_symmetry.space_group_name_H-M   'P 1'
#
loop_
_entity.id
_entity.type
_entity.pdbx_description
1 polymer ?
#
loop_
_entity_poly.entity_id
_entity_poly.type
_entity_poly.pdbx_seq_one_letter_code
_entity_poly.pdbx_strand_id
1 'polypeptide(L)'
;MEDGISFAKGEQKDLVTHEVTVPSPAPKFTPKQVRDLRKRLQMTSETFAWTLNVSSNTLRLWESGKAKPSSPALRLLQIIDKEPDMVGRIIYP
;
A
#
# COMPACT_ATOMS: atom_id res chain seq x y z
N MET A 1 -5.84 35.35 1.73
CA MET A 1 -4.37 35.27 1.66
C MET A 1 -3.70 35.76 2.94
N GLU A 2 -4.36 36.62 3.72
CA GLU A 2 -3.80 37.20 4.96
C GLU A 2 -3.76 36.21 6.14
N ASP A 3 -4.70 35.25 6.20
CA ASP A 3 -4.82 34.31 7.34
C ASP A 3 -3.62 33.35 7.48
N GLY A 4 -2.94 33.00 6.38
CA GLY A 4 -1.77 32.11 6.40
C GLY A 4 -0.51 32.75 6.99
N ILE A 5 -0.41 34.09 6.96
CA ILE A 5 0.74 34.84 7.47
C ILE A 5 0.56 35.15 8.96
N SER A 6 -0.69 35.35 9.42
CA SER A 6 -1.02 35.56 10.84
C SER A 6 -0.81 34.31 11.71
N PHE A 7 -0.90 33.11 11.13
CA PHE A 7 -0.64 31.85 11.85
C PHE A 7 0.83 31.68 12.28
N ALA A 8 1.78 32.09 11.43
CA ALA A 8 3.21 31.98 11.73
C ALA A 8 3.67 32.90 12.88
N LYS A 9 2.87 33.92 13.23
CA LYS A 9 3.16 34.89 14.30
C LYS A 9 2.53 34.55 15.66
N GLY A 10 1.73 33.48 15.76
CA GLY A 10 1.21 32.95 17.03
C GLY A 10 0.00 33.71 17.63
N GLU A 11 -0.71 34.52 16.84
CA GLU A 11 -1.81 35.36 17.33
C GLU A 11 -3.21 34.71 17.23
N GLN A 12 -3.32 33.50 16.67
CA GLN A 12 -4.61 32.81 16.50
C GLN A 12 -4.63 31.49 17.30
N LYS A 13 -5.34 31.49 18.44
CA LYS A 13 -5.39 30.39 19.43
C LYS A 13 -6.47 29.33 19.18
N ASP A 14 -7.31 29.50 18.15
CA ASP A 14 -8.51 28.68 17.94
C ASP A 14 -8.45 27.80 16.69
N LEU A 15 -7.29 27.18 16.42
CA LEU A 15 -7.16 26.17 15.36
C LEU A 15 -6.91 24.79 15.99
N VAL A 16 -7.74 23.81 15.62
CA VAL A 16 -7.53 22.40 15.95
C VAL A 16 -6.40 21.87 15.08
N THR A 17 -5.17 21.90 15.60
CA THR A 17 -4.01 21.29 14.94
C THR A 17 -4.00 19.80 15.24
N HIS A 18 -4.11 18.97 14.19
CA HIS A 18 -3.83 17.54 14.29
C HIS A 18 -2.37 17.28 13.92
N GLU A 19 -1.55 16.92 14.91
CA GLU A 19 -0.24 16.34 14.60
C GLU A 19 -0.45 14.96 13.96
N VAL A 20 -0.06 14.84 12.69
CA VAL A 20 -0.12 13.56 11.96
C VAL A 20 1.30 13.07 11.77
N THR A 21 1.60 11.88 12.29
CA THR A 21 2.87 11.21 11.99
C THR A 21 2.84 10.69 10.54
N VAL A 22 3.77 11.17 9.72
CA VAL A 22 3.92 10.67 8.34
C VAL A 22 4.43 9.22 8.40
N PRO A 23 3.76 8.27 7.73
CA PRO A 23 4.20 6.88 7.76
C PRO A 23 5.52 6.71 7.02
N SER A 24 6.39 5.85 7.56
CA SER A 24 7.63 5.46 6.89
C SER A 24 7.36 4.78 5.54
N PRO A 25 8.35 4.74 4.63
CA PRO A 25 8.24 4.03 3.36
C PRO A 25 7.80 2.57 3.54
N ALA A 26 7.01 2.06 2.61
CA ALA A 26 6.58 0.66 2.64
C ALA A 26 7.79 -0.29 2.60
N PRO A 27 7.74 -1.43 3.30
CA PRO A 27 8.81 -2.41 3.29
C PRO A 27 9.02 -2.96 1.87
N LYS A 28 10.26 -3.32 1.54
CA LYS A 28 10.59 -3.98 0.28
C LYS A 28 10.14 -5.45 0.35
N PHE A 29 9.57 -5.95 -0.74
CA PHE A 29 9.23 -7.37 -0.89
C PHE A 29 10.21 -8.05 -1.85
N THR A 30 10.74 -9.19 -1.43
CA THR A 30 11.52 -10.10 -2.29
C THR A 30 10.58 -10.91 -3.20
N PRO A 31 11.09 -11.45 -4.33
CA PRO A 31 10.30 -12.33 -5.20
C PRO A 31 9.67 -13.52 -4.47
N LYS A 32 10.41 -14.08 -3.51
CA LYS A 32 9.93 -15.17 -2.64
C LYS A 32 8.77 -14.69 -1.75
N GLN A 33 8.91 -13.55 -1.08
CA GLN A 33 7.85 -13.01 -0.21
C GLN A 33 6.56 -12.71 -0.98
N VAL A 34 6.64 -12.16 -2.20
CA VAL A 34 5.44 -11.93 -3.04
C VAL A 34 4.73 -13.25 -3.33
N ARG A 35 5.49 -14.28 -3.70
CA ARG A 35 4.96 -15.61 -3.99
C ARG A 35 4.37 -16.29 -2.75
N ASP A 36 5.04 -16.18 -1.62
CA ASP A 36 4.61 -16.79 -0.36
C ASP A 36 3.34 -16.11 0.17
N LEU A 37 3.23 -14.78 0.04
CA LEU A 37 2.01 -14.04 0.36
C LEU A 37 0.83 -14.55 -0.47
N ARG A 38 0.97 -14.64 -1.79
CA ARG A 38 -0.08 -15.18 -2.67
C ARG A 38 -0.51 -16.59 -2.26
N LYS A 39 0.45 -17.47 -1.97
CA LYS A 39 0.17 -18.84 -1.55
C LYS A 39 -0.54 -18.91 -0.21
N ARG A 40 -0.16 -18.05 0.74
CA ARG A 40 -0.80 -17.94 2.05
C ARG A 40 -2.27 -17.51 1.94
N LEU A 41 -2.59 -16.69 0.95
CA LEU A 41 -3.96 -16.29 0.61
C LEU A 41 -4.71 -17.33 -0.23
N GLN A 42 -4.07 -18.45 -0.58
CA GLN A 42 -4.63 -19.51 -1.43
C GLN A 42 -5.12 -19.01 -2.81
N MET A 43 -4.48 -17.97 -3.34
CA MET A 43 -4.86 -17.36 -4.62
C MET A 43 -4.04 -17.90 -5.79
N THR A 44 -4.70 -18.03 -6.94
CA THR A 44 -4.00 -18.22 -8.22
C THR A 44 -3.19 -16.97 -8.57
N SER A 45 -2.20 -17.09 -9.46
CA SER A 45 -1.44 -15.92 -9.94
C SER A 45 -2.35 -14.89 -10.62
N GLU A 46 -3.41 -15.32 -11.31
CA GLU A 46 -4.35 -14.42 -11.96
C GLU A 46 -5.21 -13.67 -10.94
N THR A 47 -5.83 -14.38 -9.99
CA THR A 47 -6.65 -13.77 -8.93
C THR A 47 -5.86 -12.77 -8.09
N PHE A 48 -4.62 -13.11 -7.75
CA PHE A 48 -3.75 -12.21 -6.98
C PHE A 48 -3.29 -11.00 -7.80
N ALA A 49 -3.02 -11.17 -9.09
CA ALA A 49 -2.70 -10.05 -9.98
C ALA A 49 -3.88 -9.07 -10.10
N TRP A 50 -5.10 -9.58 -10.25
CA TRP A 50 -6.32 -8.76 -10.25
C TRP A 50 -6.55 -8.05 -8.92
N THR A 51 -6.31 -8.74 -7.80
CA THR A 51 -6.37 -8.15 -6.46
C THR A 51 -5.44 -6.95 -6.32
N LEU A 52 -4.24 -7.04 -6.90
CA LEU A 52 -3.24 -5.98 -6.90
C LEU A 52 -3.44 -4.95 -8.04
N ASN A 53 -4.49 -5.12 -8.86
CA ASN A 53 -4.76 -4.32 -10.05
C ASN A 53 -3.57 -4.25 -11.03
N VAL A 54 -2.93 -5.40 -11.29
CA VAL A 54 -1.84 -5.54 -12.26
C VAL A 54 -2.08 -6.72 -13.21
N SER A 55 -1.34 -6.77 -14.31
CA SER A 55 -1.40 -7.93 -15.20
C SER A 55 -0.76 -9.17 -14.57
N SER A 56 -1.24 -10.37 -14.92
CA SER A 56 -0.63 -11.65 -14.51
C SER A 56 0.84 -11.74 -14.93
N ASN A 57 1.22 -11.13 -16.05
CA ASN A 57 2.61 -11.04 -16.50
C ASN A 57 3.45 -10.17 -15.54
N THR A 58 2.93 -9.02 -15.11
CA THR A 58 3.59 -8.15 -14.13
C THR A 58 3.86 -8.90 -12.83
N LEU A 59 2.85 -9.61 -12.30
CA LEU A 59 3.04 -10.42 -11.10
C LEU A 59 4.12 -11.50 -11.31
N ARG A 60 4.11 -12.19 -12.45
CA ARG A 60 5.13 -13.20 -12.78
C ARG A 60 6.54 -12.61 -12.81
N LEU A 61 6.71 -11.40 -13.34
CA LEU A 61 8.00 -10.71 -13.32
C LEU A 61 8.46 -10.39 -11.90
N TRP A 62 7.54 -10.03 -11.00
CA TRP A 62 7.85 -9.81 -9.58
C TRP A 62 8.23 -11.12 -8.87
N GLU A 63 7.46 -12.18 -9.04
CA GLU A 63 7.72 -13.48 -8.42
C GLU A 63 8.98 -14.17 -8.94
N SER A 64 9.43 -13.83 -10.15
CA SER A 64 10.69 -14.30 -10.74
C SER A 64 11.88 -13.36 -10.49
N GLY A 65 11.65 -12.18 -9.92
CA GLY A 65 12.69 -11.18 -9.67
C GLY A 65 13.19 -10.42 -10.89
N LYS A 66 12.53 -10.58 -12.06
CA LYS A 66 12.84 -9.83 -13.28
C LYS A 66 12.39 -8.38 -13.21
N ALA A 67 11.42 -8.06 -12.36
CA ALA A 67 10.99 -6.71 -12.05
C ALA A 67 10.70 -6.58 -10.56
N LYS A 68 10.62 -5.33 -10.07
CA LYS A 68 10.26 -5.03 -8.67
C LYS A 68 8.90 -4.33 -8.63
N PRO A 69 8.11 -4.51 -7.56
CA PRO A 69 6.88 -3.74 -7.36
C PRO A 69 7.17 -2.24 -7.26
N SER A 70 6.26 -1.42 -7.78
CA SER A 70 6.31 0.04 -7.61
C SER A 70 6.05 0.42 -6.15
N SER A 71 6.38 1.66 -5.75
CA SER A 71 6.15 2.12 -4.37
C SER A 71 4.69 1.98 -3.90
N PRO A 72 3.67 2.31 -4.70
CA PRO A 72 2.27 2.05 -4.33
C PRO A 72 1.98 0.55 -4.20
N ALA A 73 2.51 -0.29 -5.10
CA ALA A 73 2.33 -1.74 -5.02
C ALA A 73 2.98 -2.33 -3.76
N LEU A 74 4.14 -1.82 -3.31
CA LEU A 74 4.75 -2.22 -2.04
C LEU A 74 3.84 -1.90 -0.84
N ARG A 75 3.17 -0.73 -0.86
CA ARG A 75 2.20 -0.38 0.18
C ARG A 75 0.99 -1.32 0.14
N LEU A 76 0.47 -1.63 -1.05
CA LEU A 76 -0.67 -2.53 -1.18
C LEU A 76 -0.33 -3.97 -0.73
N LEU A 77 0.85 -4.46 -1.10
CA LEU A 77 1.40 -5.73 -0.61
C LEU A 77 1.52 -5.73 0.92
N GLN A 78 1.98 -4.64 1.53
CA GLN A 78 2.03 -4.48 2.98
C GLN A 78 0.65 -4.55 3.62
N ILE A 79 -0.34 -3.84 3.07
CA ILE A 79 -1.71 -3.82 3.60
C ILE A 79 -2.30 -5.23 3.56
N ILE A 80 -2.20 -5.91 2.43
CA ILE A 80 -2.72 -7.28 2.27
C ILE A 80 -1.96 -8.28 3.15
N ASP A 81 -0.64 -8.12 3.31
CA ASP A 81 0.16 -8.97 4.19
C ASP A 81 -0.29 -8.89 5.65
N LYS A 82 -0.69 -7.68 6.10
CA LYS A 82 -1.17 -7.39 7.46
C LYS A 82 -2.64 -7.70 7.68
N GLU A 83 -3.50 -7.41 6.70
CA GLU A 83 -4.95 -7.55 6.79
C GLU A 83 -5.50 -8.34 5.58
N PRO A 84 -5.27 -9.66 5.54
CA PRO A 84 -5.65 -10.50 4.38
C PRO A 84 -7.16 -10.52 4.14
N ASP A 85 -7.97 -10.46 5.19
CA ASP A 85 -9.44 -10.51 5.12
C ASP A 85 -10.05 -9.30 4.41
N MET A 86 -9.31 -8.17 4.34
CA MET A 86 -9.77 -6.95 3.68
C MET A 86 -10.01 -7.17 2.19
N VAL A 87 -9.22 -8.05 1.55
CA VAL A 87 -9.40 -8.39 0.13
C VAL A 87 -10.79 -8.97 -0.12
N GLY A 88 -11.22 -9.88 0.76
CA GLY A 88 -12.56 -10.47 0.71
C GLY A 88 -13.65 -9.41 0.78
N ARG A 89 -13.54 -8.49 1.75
CA ARG A 89 -14.52 -7.43 2.02
C ARG A 89 -14.64 -6.38 0.91
N ILE A 90 -13.54 -6.08 0.22
CA ILE A 90 -13.51 -5.02 -0.81
C ILE A 90 -13.87 -5.57 -2.18
N ILE A 91 -13.42 -6.78 -2.53
CA ILE A 91 -13.53 -7.32 -3.89
C ILE A 91 -14.77 -8.20 -4.08
N TYR A 92 -15.25 -8.84 -3.01
CA TYR A 92 -16.43 -9.73 -3.06
C TYR A 92 -17.54 -9.18 -2.14
N PRO A 93 -18.44 -8.32 -2.65
CA PRO A 93 -19.59 -7.83 -1.91
C PRO A 93 -20.64 -8.91 -1.63
#